data_AF-A0A925WQ93-F1
#
_entry.id   AF-A0A925WQ93-F1
#
_cell.length_a   1.000
_cell.length_b   1.000
_cell.length_c   1.000
_cell.angle_alpha   90.00
_cell.angle_beta   90.00
_cell.angle_gamma   90.00
#
_symmetry.space_group_name_H-M   'P 1'
#
loop_
_entity.id
_entity.type
_entity.pdbx_description
1 polymer ?
#
loop_
_entity_poly.entity_id
_entity_poly.type
_entity_poly.pdbx_seq_one_letter_code
_entity_poly.pdbx_strand_id
1 'polypeptide(L)'
;MNQWPHILDLWQWVCGMPTRLQATCRFGGHHNIEVEDEVHVFAEYENGATVFLTGSTGEAPGSERIEIVGSQGRIIADGDQLQLLRLKVPAPDFIATAQPGFPSPSSTVETETLDPNGDYAAGITRDFVAAIQNGTGGPLIAPGTEGAAGAMLANAILLSAWSDRAWIPLPLDLLSEERFEHLLAGRIRTSVQSAATSSAVFTLEDSFRRPG
;
A
#
# COMPACT_ATOMS: atom_id res chain seq x y z
N MET A 1 1.51 -10.15 -5.94
CA MET A 1 1.62 -8.72 -6.20
C MET A 1 3.04 -8.31 -5.86
N ASN A 2 3.82 -7.83 -6.83
CA ASN A 2 5.28 -7.76 -6.67
C ASN A 2 5.81 -6.33 -6.62
N GLN A 3 5.13 -5.38 -7.25
CA GLN A 3 5.74 -4.08 -7.50
C GLN A 3 5.61 -3.13 -6.32
N TRP A 4 4.54 -3.24 -5.53
CA TRP A 4 4.11 -2.19 -4.60
C TRP A 4 4.01 -2.62 -3.12
N PRO A 5 4.89 -3.47 -2.57
CA PRO A 5 4.75 -3.95 -1.20
C PRO A 5 4.95 -2.82 -0.16
N HIS A 6 5.83 -1.86 -0.44
CA HIS A 6 6.17 -0.79 0.51
C HIS A 6 5.00 0.14 0.80
N ILE A 7 4.23 0.55 -0.21
CA ILE A 7 3.10 1.47 -0.01
C ILE A 7 1.95 0.81 0.77
N LEU A 8 1.79 -0.51 0.64
CA LEU A 8 0.74 -1.26 1.34
C LEU A 8 1.11 -1.51 2.78
N ASP A 9 2.38 -1.82 3.03
CA ASP A 9 2.90 -1.92 4.37
C ASP A 9 2.79 -0.56 5.10
N LEU A 10 3.19 0.53 4.45
CA LEU A 10 3.07 1.87 5.01
C LEU A 10 1.61 2.26 5.27
N TRP A 11 0.70 1.97 4.33
CA TRP A 11 -0.73 2.21 4.50
C TRP A 11 -1.27 1.45 5.73
N GLN A 12 -1.04 0.14 5.83
CA GLN A 12 -1.58 -0.65 6.95
C GLN A 12 -0.92 -0.25 8.28
N TRP A 13 0.37 0.11 8.27
CA TRP A 13 1.10 0.50 9.47
C TRP A 13 0.57 1.82 10.05
N VAL A 14 0.24 2.80 9.20
CA VAL A 14 -0.25 4.10 9.65
C VAL A 14 -1.75 4.08 9.96
N CYS A 15 -2.56 3.41 9.14
CA CYS A 15 -4.01 3.50 9.20
C CYS A 15 -4.70 2.24 9.73
N GLY A 16 -3.96 1.15 9.92
CA GLY A 16 -4.51 -0.17 10.23
C GLY A 16 -5.10 -0.87 9.00
N MET A 17 -5.68 -2.05 9.24
CA MET A 17 -6.35 -2.82 8.19
C MET A 17 -7.77 -2.28 7.91
N PRO A 18 -8.15 -2.12 6.63
CA PRO A 18 -9.54 -1.82 6.27
C PRO A 18 -10.44 -3.04 6.53
N THR A 19 -11.76 -2.82 6.60
CA THR A 19 -12.76 -3.89 6.78
C THR A 19 -13.12 -4.58 5.47
N ARG A 20 -12.97 -3.88 4.34
CA ARG A 20 -13.12 -4.45 3.00
C ARG A 20 -12.45 -3.58 1.94
N LEU A 21 -12.16 -4.18 0.79
CA LEU A 21 -11.66 -3.45 -0.38
C LEU A 21 -12.27 -3.96 -1.68
N GLN A 22 -12.21 -3.12 -2.71
CA GLN A 22 -12.48 -3.43 -4.10
C GLN A 22 -11.31 -2.88 -4.93
N ALA A 23 -10.86 -3.65 -5.91
CA ALA A 23 -9.72 -3.30 -6.73
C ALA A 23 -9.87 -3.71 -8.21
N THR A 24 -9.18 -2.95 -9.06
CA THR A 24 -8.92 -3.27 -10.46
C THR A 24 -7.41 -3.37 -10.66
N CYS A 25 -6.98 -4.30 -11.51
CA CYS A 25 -5.58 -4.44 -11.89
C CYS A 25 -5.48 -4.58 -13.40
N ARG A 26 -4.49 -3.92 -14.01
CA ARG A 26 -4.00 -4.23 -15.34
C ARG A 26 -2.75 -5.09 -15.19
N PHE A 27 -2.69 -6.13 -16.00
CA PHE A 27 -1.58 -7.09 -16.01
C PHE A 27 -0.79 -6.89 -17.29
N GLY A 28 0.53 -6.72 -17.20
CA GLY A 28 1.42 -6.51 -18.34
C GLY A 28 0.93 -5.45 -19.33
N GLY A 29 0.37 -4.35 -18.84
CA GLY A 29 -0.13 -3.25 -19.65
C GLY A 29 0.98 -2.40 -20.28
N HIS A 30 2.11 -2.32 -19.60
CA HIS A 30 3.29 -1.54 -19.96
C HIS A 30 4.54 -2.41 -20.14
N HIS A 31 4.59 -3.55 -19.45
CA HIS A 31 5.73 -4.46 -19.46
C HIS A 31 5.35 -5.82 -20.05
N ASN A 32 6.31 -6.50 -20.70
CA ASN A 32 6.10 -7.88 -21.14
C ASN A 32 6.27 -8.88 -19.98
N ILE A 33 5.40 -8.75 -18.98
CA ILE A 33 5.31 -9.59 -17.79
C ILE A 33 3.85 -9.99 -17.54
N GLU A 34 3.63 -11.04 -16.76
CA GLU A 34 2.28 -11.54 -16.47
C GLU A 34 1.66 -10.99 -15.19
N VAL A 35 2.46 -10.28 -14.38
CA VAL A 35 2.02 -9.65 -13.14
C VAL A 35 1.35 -8.30 -13.38
N GLU A 36 0.68 -7.79 -12.36
CA GLU A 36 0.10 -6.45 -12.37
C GLU A 36 1.16 -5.36 -12.53
N ASP A 37 0.86 -4.35 -13.34
CA ASP A 37 1.67 -3.15 -13.51
C ASP A 37 0.85 -1.85 -13.43
N GLU A 38 -0.46 -1.97 -13.21
CA GLU A 38 -1.38 -0.89 -12.88
C GLU A 38 -2.41 -1.40 -11.87
N VAL A 39 -2.68 -0.66 -10.80
CA VAL A 39 -3.64 -1.03 -9.76
C VAL A 39 -4.44 0.18 -9.29
N HIS A 40 -5.74 -0.02 -9.07
CA HIS A 40 -6.61 0.93 -8.39
C HIS A 40 -7.36 0.21 -7.29
N VAL A 41 -7.36 0.77 -6.08
CA VAL A 41 -8.00 0.20 -4.89
C VAL A 41 -8.89 1.25 -4.26
N PHE A 42 -10.10 0.83 -3.88
CA PHE A 42 -10.98 1.55 -2.98
C PHE A 42 -11.25 0.67 -1.76
N ALA A 43 -11.01 1.18 -0.56
CA ALA A 43 -11.18 0.44 0.68
C ALA A 43 -11.93 1.25 1.73
N GLU A 44 -12.59 0.57 2.66
CA GLU A 44 -13.42 1.15 3.70
C GLU A 44 -13.00 0.63 5.08
N TYR A 45 -13.16 1.47 6.10
CA TYR A 45 -13.00 1.11 7.52
C TYR A 45 -14.34 1.09 8.24
N GLU A 46 -14.41 0.42 9.38
CA GLU A 46 -15.61 0.34 10.22
C GLU A 46 -16.11 1.72 10.66
N ASN A 47 -15.19 2.66 10.90
CA ASN A 47 -15.51 4.03 11.31
C ASN A 47 -15.96 4.94 10.14
N GLY A 48 -16.11 4.40 8.93
CA GLY A 48 -16.52 5.14 7.73
C GLY A 48 -15.38 5.88 7.01
N ALA A 49 -14.13 5.78 7.48
CA ALA A 49 -12.99 6.26 6.72
C ALA A 49 -12.82 5.43 5.43
N THR A 50 -12.25 6.05 4.40
CA THR A 50 -12.04 5.42 3.10
C THR A 50 -10.62 5.63 2.62
N VAL A 51 -10.11 4.70 1.82
CA VAL A 51 -8.81 4.82 1.14
C VAL A 51 -9.02 4.69 -0.36
N PHE A 52 -8.33 5.53 -1.11
CA PHE A 52 -8.15 5.37 -2.54
C PHE A 52 -6.67 5.28 -2.83
N LEU A 53 -6.24 4.17 -3.44
CA LEU A 53 -4.86 3.92 -3.81
C LEU A 53 -4.81 3.69 -5.32
N THR A 54 -3.84 4.28 -5.98
CA THR A 54 -3.62 4.11 -7.42
C THR A 54 -2.16 4.03 -7.70
N GLY A 55 -1.83 3.19 -8.68
CA GLY A 55 -0.90 3.63 -9.70
C GLY A 55 -0.24 2.51 -10.46
N SER A 56 0.90 2.87 -11.02
CA SER A 56 1.46 2.24 -12.20
C SER A 56 2.97 2.15 -12.12
N THR A 57 3.54 1.11 -12.71
CA THR A 57 4.98 1.06 -13.00
C THR A 57 5.31 1.57 -14.40
N GLY A 58 4.30 1.92 -15.21
CA GLY A 58 4.44 2.37 -16.59
C GLY A 58 4.69 3.87 -16.78
N GLU A 59 4.82 4.63 -15.69
CA GLU A 59 4.91 6.10 -15.71
C GLU A 59 6.34 6.59 -15.43
N ALA A 60 6.79 7.61 -16.18
CA ALA A 60 8.08 8.27 -15.99
C ALA A 60 8.03 9.75 -16.39
N PRO A 61 8.52 10.69 -15.55
CA PRO A 61 8.95 10.47 -14.17
C PRO A 61 7.76 10.05 -13.29
N GLY A 62 7.97 9.08 -12.40
CA GLY A 62 6.96 8.64 -11.44
C GLY A 62 6.80 9.61 -10.28
N SER A 63 5.74 9.43 -9.50
CA SER A 63 5.51 10.13 -8.23
C SER A 63 5.09 9.13 -7.15
N GLU A 64 5.48 9.41 -5.91
CA GLU A 64 5.01 8.69 -4.73
C GLU A 64 4.41 9.71 -3.76
N ARG A 65 3.10 9.60 -3.53
CA ARG A 65 2.35 10.55 -2.71
C ARG A 65 1.37 9.83 -1.80
N ILE A 66 1.38 10.21 -0.53
CA ILE A 66 0.42 9.79 0.48
C ILE A 66 -0.25 11.04 1.04
N GLU A 67 -1.57 11.06 1.06
CA GLU A 67 -2.36 12.12 1.69
C GLU A 67 -3.35 11.51 2.67
N ILE A 68 -3.26 11.93 3.94
CA ILE A 68 -4.18 11.52 5.01
C ILE A 68 -4.94 12.75 5.46
N VAL A 69 -6.27 12.68 5.38
CA VAL A 69 -7.17 13.76 5.79
C VAL A 69 -7.92 13.33 7.05
N GLY A 70 -7.84 14.16 8.09
CA GLY A 70 -8.53 13.97 9.35
C GLY A 70 -9.37 15.20 9.72
N SER A 71 -10.07 15.12 10.86
CA SER A 71 -10.94 16.20 11.33
C SER A 71 -10.20 17.50 11.66
N GLN A 72 -8.90 17.43 12.00
CA GLN A 72 -8.08 18.60 12.34
C GLN A 72 -7.18 19.08 11.20
N GLY A 73 -7.31 18.53 10.00
CA GLY A 73 -6.52 18.93 8.85
C GLY A 73 -5.99 17.75 8.06
N ARG A 74 -4.82 17.88 7.45
CA ARG A 74 -4.26 16.85 6.58
C ARG A 74 -2.74 16.80 6.63
N ILE A 75 -2.20 15.63 6.34
CA ILE A 75 -0.77 15.39 6.15
C ILE A 75 -0.57 14.92 4.71
N ILE A 76 0.42 15.48 4.03
CA ILE A 76 0.80 15.12 2.67
C ILE A 76 2.29 14.78 2.67
N ALA A 77 2.65 13.56 2.32
CA ALA A 77 4.00 13.18 1.95
C ALA A 77 4.06 13.08 0.43
N ASP A 78 4.94 13.82 -0.22
CA ASP A 78 5.10 13.88 -1.67
C ASP A 78 6.60 13.98 -2.00
N GLY A 79 7.20 12.86 -2.42
CA GLY A 79 8.64 12.73 -2.53
C GLY A 79 9.37 12.99 -1.21
N ASP A 80 10.27 13.98 -1.20
CA ASP A 80 11.03 14.38 0.00
C ASP A 80 10.32 15.46 0.84
N GLN A 81 9.09 15.87 0.50
CA GLN A 81 8.38 16.91 1.23
C GLN A 81 7.25 16.33 2.07
N LEU A 82 7.23 16.69 3.36
CA LEU A 82 6.15 16.43 4.29
C LEU A 82 5.44 17.75 4.62
N GLN A 83 4.18 17.89 4.23
CA GLN A 83 3.35 19.06 4.55
C GLN A 83 2.30 18.70 5.60
N LEU A 84 2.22 19.49 6.67
CA LEU A 84 1.23 19.37 7.72
C LEU A 84 0.32 20.59 7.67
N LEU A 85 -0.93 20.37 7.29
CA LEU A 85 -1.98 21.39 7.29
C LEU A 85 -2.82 21.21 8.56
N ARG A 86 -2.82 22.20 9.46
CA ARG A 86 -3.58 22.14 10.73
C ARG A 86 -4.71 23.17 10.70
N LEU A 87 -5.94 22.71 10.89
CA LEU A 87 -7.10 23.60 11.00
C LEU A 87 -7.12 24.28 12.37
N LYS A 88 -7.50 25.56 12.41
CA LYS A 88 -7.70 26.28 13.68
C LYS A 88 -8.97 25.83 14.43
N VAL A 89 -9.93 25.27 13.70
CA VAL A 89 -11.19 24.71 14.20
C VAL A 89 -11.38 23.36 13.52
N PRO A 90 -11.74 22.28 14.23
CA PRO A 90 -12.03 21.00 13.61
C PRO A 90 -13.08 21.12 12.50
N ALA A 91 -12.90 20.38 11.40
CA ALA A 91 -13.77 20.43 10.24
C ALA A 91 -15.25 20.17 10.60
N PRO A 92 -15.60 19.16 11.44
CA PRO A 92 -16.99 18.93 11.84
C PRO A 92 -17.62 20.14 12.57
N ASP A 93 -16.88 20.76 13.49
CA ASP A 93 -17.36 21.91 14.27
C ASP A 93 -17.56 23.15 13.38
N PHE A 94 -16.63 23.35 12.43
CA PHE A 94 -16.73 24.42 11.45
C PHE A 94 -17.94 24.20 10.52
N ILE A 95 -18.12 23.00 9.98
CA ILE A 95 -19.25 22.65 9.10
C ILE A 95 -20.59 22.86 9.81
N ALA A 96 -20.68 22.50 11.09
CA ALA A 96 -21.91 22.66 11.88
C ALA A 96 -22.33 24.14 12.07
N THR A 97 -21.40 25.08 11.95
CA THR A 97 -21.62 26.52 12.19
C THR A 97 -21.44 27.40 10.95
N ALA A 98 -21.04 26.80 9.82
CA ALA A 98 -20.72 27.49 8.59
C ALA A 98 -21.96 28.15 7.96
N GLN A 99 -21.78 29.39 7.51
CA GLN A 99 -22.74 30.06 6.63
C GLN A 99 -22.78 29.36 5.25
N PRO A 100 -23.90 29.44 4.51
CA PRO A 100 -23.97 28.93 3.15
C PRO A 100 -22.88 29.51 2.23
N GLY A 101 -22.39 28.72 1.27
CA GLY A 101 -21.41 29.18 0.27
C GLY A 101 -20.03 28.50 0.31
N PHE A 102 -19.94 27.28 0.84
CA PHE A 102 -18.69 26.49 0.91
C PHE A 102 -17.51 27.22 1.55
N PRO A 103 -17.67 27.83 2.75
CA PRO A 103 -16.53 28.43 3.43
C PRO A 103 -15.56 27.34 3.89
N SER A 104 -14.29 27.72 4.08
CA SER A 104 -13.25 26.83 4.59
C SER A 104 -12.71 27.33 5.94
N PRO A 105 -12.44 26.44 6.90
CA PRO A 105 -11.78 26.82 8.14
C PRO A 105 -10.37 27.33 7.85
N SER A 106 -9.93 28.35 8.58
CA SER A 106 -8.54 28.81 8.50
C SER A 106 -7.58 27.72 8.97
N SER A 107 -6.40 27.64 8.36
CA SER A 107 -5.37 26.65 8.69
C SER A 107 -3.96 27.27 8.77
N THR A 108 -3.03 26.56 9.40
CA THR A 108 -1.59 26.76 9.24
C THR A 108 -1.01 25.65 8.36
N VAL A 109 0.12 25.93 7.72
CA VAL A 109 0.87 24.96 6.91
C VAL A 109 2.31 24.96 7.40
N GLU A 110 2.78 23.78 7.78
CA GLU A 110 4.18 23.48 8.10
C GLU A 110 4.71 22.55 7.01
N THR A 111 5.94 22.79 6.55
CA THR A 111 6.59 21.92 5.57
C THR A 111 7.95 21.51 6.12
N GLU A 112 8.20 20.21 6.12
CA GLU A 112 9.47 19.60 6.48
C GLU A 112 10.04 18.86 5.27
N THR A 113 11.34 18.96 5.05
CA THR A 113 12.04 18.17 4.02
C THR A 113 12.61 16.92 4.68
N LEU A 114 12.15 15.76 4.23
CA LEU A 114 12.64 14.44 4.63
C LEU A 114 14.03 14.20 4.03
N ASP A 115 14.92 13.58 4.80
CA ASP A 115 16.22 13.17 4.27
C ASP A 115 16.05 11.94 3.36
N PRO A 116 16.30 12.06 2.04
CA PRO A 116 16.21 10.91 1.13
C PRO A 116 17.26 9.84 1.42
N ASN A 117 18.34 10.19 2.14
CA ASN A 117 19.38 9.27 2.59
C ASN A 117 19.21 8.84 4.06
N GLY A 118 17.99 8.98 4.60
CA GLY A 118 17.68 8.58 5.96
C GLY A 118 18.14 7.15 6.28
N ASP A 119 18.43 6.91 7.56
CA ASP A 119 18.97 5.64 8.06
C ASP A 119 17.89 4.55 8.18
N TYR A 120 17.13 4.30 7.11
CA TYR A 120 15.97 3.40 7.14
C TYR A 120 16.43 1.94 7.31
N ALA A 121 17.24 1.42 6.39
CA ALA A 121 17.68 0.04 6.41
C ALA A 121 18.63 -0.27 7.58
N ALA A 122 19.60 0.60 7.84
CA ALA A 122 20.53 0.42 8.95
C ALA A 122 19.87 0.74 10.31
N GLY A 123 18.88 1.63 10.37
CA GLY A 123 18.02 1.84 11.53
C GLY A 123 17.23 0.59 11.92
N ILE A 124 16.49 -0.01 10.98
CA ILE A 124 15.74 -1.26 11.22
C ILE A 124 16.70 -2.40 11.61
N THR A 125 17.86 -2.50 10.96
CA THR A 125 18.87 -3.53 11.30
C THR A 125 19.41 -3.34 12.73
N ARG A 126 19.70 -2.10 13.14
CA ARG A 126 20.17 -1.81 14.50
C ARG A 126 19.08 -2.10 15.54
N ASP A 127 17.83 -1.76 15.26
CA ASP A 127 16.68 -2.07 16.12
C ASP A 127 16.56 -3.58 16.36
N PHE A 128 16.63 -4.36 15.29
CA PHE A 128 16.65 -5.83 15.36
C PHE A 128 17.82 -6.37 16.19
N VAL A 129 19.05 -5.88 15.96
CA VAL A 129 20.24 -6.30 16.72
C VAL A 129 20.10 -5.93 18.20
N ALA A 130 19.60 -4.73 18.50
CA ALA A 130 19.37 -4.29 19.87
C ALA A 130 18.34 -5.17 20.59
N ALA A 131 17.25 -5.56 19.91
CA ALA A 131 16.24 -6.46 20.47
C ALA A 131 16.82 -7.83 20.83
N ILE A 132 17.73 -8.37 20.01
CA ILE A 132 18.46 -9.61 20.31
C ILE A 132 19.39 -9.43 21.51
N GLN A 133 20.24 -8.39 21.48
CA GLN A 133 21.26 -8.17 22.51
C GLN A 133 20.66 -7.92 23.89
N ASN A 134 19.53 -7.21 23.94
CA ASN A 134 18.84 -6.90 25.19
C ASN A 134 18.04 -8.09 25.74
N GLY A 135 17.86 -9.17 24.94
CA GLY A 135 17.10 -10.35 25.34
C GLY A 135 15.64 -10.06 25.70
N THR A 136 15.13 -8.86 25.37
CA THR A 136 13.83 -8.38 25.82
C THR A 136 12.69 -8.80 24.91
N GLY A 137 12.98 -9.15 23.64
CA GLY A 137 11.91 -9.22 22.63
C GLY A 137 11.10 -7.92 22.59
N GLY A 138 11.73 -6.79 22.93
CA GLY A 138 11.08 -5.49 23.03
C GLY A 138 10.41 -5.08 21.71
N PRO A 139 9.50 -4.07 21.75
CA PRO A 139 8.75 -3.68 20.57
C PRO A 139 9.72 -3.24 19.47
N LEU A 140 9.76 -4.03 18.40
CA LEU A 140 10.49 -3.71 17.17
C LEU A 140 9.78 -2.56 16.47
N ILE A 141 10.52 -1.75 15.73
CA ILE A 141 9.96 -0.71 14.86
C ILE A 141 9.04 -1.33 13.80
N ALA A 142 9.44 -2.47 13.25
CA ALA A 142 8.68 -3.24 12.26
C ALA A 142 8.70 -4.74 12.64
N PRO A 143 7.79 -5.19 13.53
CA PRO A 143 7.69 -6.59 13.90
C PRO A 143 7.32 -7.46 12.69
N GLY A 144 7.99 -8.59 12.50
CA GLY A 144 7.73 -9.48 11.35
C GLY A 144 6.29 -10.01 11.28
N THR A 145 5.56 -10.04 12.39
CA THR A 145 4.14 -10.42 12.42
C THR A 145 3.24 -9.42 11.68
N GLU A 146 3.65 -8.16 11.58
CA GLU A 146 2.88 -7.13 10.85
C GLU A 146 3.01 -7.29 9.33
N GLY A 147 4.08 -7.92 8.83
CA GLY A 147 4.28 -8.18 7.40
C GLY A 147 3.19 -9.06 6.77
N ALA A 148 2.47 -9.86 7.57
CA ALA A 148 1.33 -10.64 7.10
C ALA A 148 0.16 -9.76 6.61
N ALA A 149 0.00 -8.56 7.17
CA ALA A 149 -1.07 -7.63 6.80
C ALA A 149 -0.87 -7.11 5.37
N GLY A 150 0.35 -6.70 5.02
CA GLY A 150 0.70 -6.27 3.66
C GLY A 150 0.48 -7.39 2.63
N ALA A 151 0.86 -8.62 2.95
CA ALA A 151 0.61 -9.79 2.10
C ALA A 151 -0.89 -10.10 1.95
N MET A 152 -1.67 -9.94 3.02
CA MET A 152 -3.13 -10.12 2.97
C MET A 152 -3.80 -9.07 2.07
N LEU A 153 -3.40 -7.80 2.19
CA LEU A 153 -3.87 -6.74 1.29
C LEU A 153 -3.55 -7.07 -0.17
N ALA A 154 -2.33 -7.55 -0.43
CA ALA A 154 -1.91 -7.97 -1.76
C ALA A 154 -2.79 -9.07 -2.36
N ASN A 155 -3.07 -10.10 -1.57
CA ASN A 155 -3.91 -11.21 -1.99
C ASN A 155 -5.37 -10.75 -2.20
N ALA A 156 -5.89 -9.90 -1.32
CA ALA A 156 -7.24 -9.35 -1.42
C ALA A 156 -7.43 -8.48 -2.67
N ILE A 157 -6.43 -7.65 -3.01
CA ILE A 157 -6.44 -6.81 -4.23
C ILE A 157 -6.52 -7.69 -5.48
N LEU A 158 -5.65 -8.69 -5.58
CA LEU A 158 -5.66 -9.63 -6.71
C LEU A 158 -6.95 -10.45 -6.75
N LEU A 159 -7.43 -10.93 -5.60
CA LEU A 159 -8.68 -11.67 -5.50
C LEU A 159 -9.86 -10.84 -6.01
N SER A 160 -9.96 -9.56 -5.62
CA SER A 160 -10.96 -8.63 -6.15
C SER A 160 -10.85 -8.51 -7.67
N ALA A 161 -9.65 -8.20 -8.18
CA ALA A 161 -9.41 -7.98 -9.60
C ALA A 161 -9.76 -9.22 -10.45
N TRP A 162 -9.49 -10.41 -9.93
CA TRP A 162 -9.80 -11.69 -10.59
C TRP A 162 -11.26 -12.15 -10.43
N SER A 163 -12.03 -11.44 -9.62
CA SER A 163 -13.42 -11.77 -9.26
C SER A 163 -14.38 -10.69 -9.73
N ASP A 164 -14.16 -10.15 -10.94
CA ASP A 164 -14.97 -9.09 -11.53
C ASP A 164 -15.11 -7.84 -10.66
N ARG A 165 -14.04 -7.49 -9.93
CA ARG A 165 -14.00 -6.36 -8.98
C ARG A 165 -14.98 -6.59 -7.83
N ALA A 166 -15.03 -7.80 -7.28
CA ALA A 166 -15.84 -8.06 -6.09
C ALA A 166 -15.30 -7.31 -4.86
N TRP A 167 -16.20 -6.88 -3.98
CA TRP A 167 -15.81 -6.44 -2.64
C TRP A 167 -15.28 -7.63 -1.84
N ILE A 168 -14.08 -7.49 -1.29
CA ILE A 168 -13.38 -8.51 -0.51
C ILE A 168 -13.36 -8.06 0.96
N PRO A 169 -14.05 -8.78 1.87
CA PRO A 169 -13.95 -8.55 3.30
C PRO A 169 -12.54 -8.82 3.82
N LEU A 170 -12.14 -8.08 4.85
CA LEU A 170 -10.86 -8.22 5.53
C LEU A 170 -11.06 -8.33 7.05
N PRO A 171 -10.29 -9.20 7.74
CA PRO A 171 -9.27 -10.11 7.19
C PRO A 171 -9.87 -11.20 6.29
N LEU A 172 -9.04 -11.77 5.40
CA LEU A 172 -9.49 -12.87 4.53
C LEU A 172 -9.90 -14.08 5.39
N ASP A 173 -11.06 -14.67 5.06
CA ASP A 173 -11.46 -15.95 5.65
C ASP A 173 -10.86 -17.12 4.86
N LEU A 174 -10.94 -18.33 5.43
CA LEU A 174 -10.39 -19.54 4.81
C LEU A 174 -10.93 -19.78 3.40
N LEU A 175 -12.22 -19.50 3.16
CA LEU A 175 -12.82 -19.67 1.83
C LEU A 175 -12.25 -18.68 0.81
N SER A 176 -11.99 -17.44 1.22
CA SER A 176 -11.36 -16.43 0.37
C SER A 176 -9.89 -16.75 0.09
N GLU A 177 -9.17 -17.28 1.08
CA GLU A 177 -7.80 -17.78 0.92
C GLU A 177 -7.76 -18.96 -0.07
N GLU A 178 -8.58 -19.99 0.12
CA GLU A 178 -8.68 -21.14 -0.79
C GLU A 178 -9.05 -20.70 -2.22
N ARG A 179 -9.98 -19.75 -2.36
CA ARG A 179 -10.35 -19.19 -3.65
C ARG A 179 -9.18 -18.46 -4.30
N PHE A 180 -8.45 -17.66 -3.54
CA PHE A 180 -7.25 -16.97 -4.02
C PHE A 180 -6.20 -17.98 -4.50
N GLU A 181 -5.89 -19.00 -3.71
CA GLU A 181 -4.95 -20.06 -4.07
C GLU A 181 -5.37 -20.81 -5.34
N HIS A 182 -6.66 -21.15 -5.46
CA HIS A 182 -7.20 -21.79 -6.66
C HIS A 182 -6.99 -20.94 -7.92
N LEU A 183 -7.32 -19.66 -7.84
CA LEU A 183 -7.17 -18.70 -8.94
C LEU A 183 -5.70 -18.44 -9.29
N LEU A 184 -4.83 -18.38 -8.28
CA LEU A 184 -3.38 -18.23 -8.44
C LEU A 184 -2.78 -19.46 -9.12
N ALA A 185 -3.11 -20.66 -8.64
CA ALA A 185 -2.64 -21.91 -9.24
C ALA A 185 -3.09 -22.05 -10.70
N GLY A 186 -4.31 -21.60 -11.02
CA GLY A 186 -4.80 -21.53 -12.39
C GLY A 186 -3.92 -20.67 -13.30
N ARG A 187 -3.53 -19.49 -12.82
CA ARG A 187 -2.68 -18.55 -13.55
C ARG A 187 -1.25 -19.06 -13.70
N ILE A 188 -0.67 -19.64 -12.65
CA ILE A 188 0.67 -20.26 -12.70
C ILE A 188 0.70 -21.38 -13.76
N ARG A 189 -0.34 -22.21 -13.86
CA ARG A 189 -0.39 -23.28 -14.88
C ARG A 189 -0.40 -22.76 -16.32
N THR A 190 -0.94 -21.56 -16.54
CA THR A 190 -1.01 -20.93 -17.87
C THR A 190 0.14 -19.97 -18.15
N SER A 191 1.04 -19.81 -17.19
CA SER A 191 2.15 -18.87 -17.21
C SER A 191 3.30 -19.37 -18.10
N VAL A 192 3.97 -18.46 -18.83
CA VAL A 192 5.16 -18.83 -19.60
C VAL A 192 6.43 -18.46 -18.83
N GLN A 193 7.24 -19.46 -18.51
CA GLN A 193 8.58 -19.27 -17.93
C GLN A 193 9.52 -18.62 -18.96
N SER A 194 10.30 -17.63 -18.50
CA SER A 194 11.38 -17.07 -19.31
C SER A 194 12.54 -18.07 -19.40
N ALA A 195 13.24 -18.12 -20.53
CA ALA A 195 14.45 -18.92 -20.66
C ALA A 195 15.56 -18.30 -19.79
N ALA A 196 15.99 -19.02 -18.75
CA ALA A 196 17.02 -18.57 -17.83
C ALA A 196 18.32 -18.24 -18.59
N THR A 197 18.80 -17.01 -18.45
CA THR A 197 20.13 -16.63 -18.95
C THR A 197 21.15 -16.94 -17.86
N SER A 198 22.07 -17.86 -18.14
CA SER A 198 23.03 -18.36 -17.14
C SER A 198 23.99 -17.28 -16.65
N SER A 199 24.23 -17.27 -15.34
CA SER A 199 25.28 -16.57 -14.58
C SER A 199 25.03 -15.10 -14.17
N ALA A 200 24.16 -14.92 -13.18
CA ALA A 200 24.39 -14.02 -12.05
C ALA A 200 23.39 -14.40 -10.93
N VAL A 201 23.81 -14.38 -9.67
CA VAL A 201 22.88 -14.56 -8.55
C VAL A 201 22.00 -13.32 -8.47
N PHE A 202 20.70 -13.49 -8.69
CA PHE A 202 19.66 -12.46 -8.47
C PHE A 202 18.29 -13.19 -8.28
N THR A 203 17.64 -13.26 -7.10
CA THR A 203 16.77 -12.29 -6.35
C THR A 203 15.59 -11.70 -7.14
N LEU A 204 14.34 -12.08 -6.82
CA LEU A 204 13.05 -11.52 -7.32
C LEU A 204 12.84 -11.36 -8.86
N GLU A 205 13.81 -11.71 -9.71
CA GLU A 205 13.84 -11.39 -11.14
C GLU A 205 13.30 -12.46 -12.11
N ASP A 206 12.85 -13.64 -11.66
CA ASP A 206 12.25 -14.68 -12.54
C ASP A 206 10.80 -14.39 -12.94
N SER A 207 10.46 -13.12 -13.19
CA SER A 207 9.12 -12.67 -13.55
C SER A 207 8.66 -13.28 -14.89
N PHE A 208 7.53 -13.99 -14.84
CA PHE A 208 6.93 -14.71 -15.96
C PHE A 208 6.50 -13.78 -17.12
N ARG A 209 6.58 -14.28 -18.36
CA ARG A 209 6.30 -13.53 -19.60
C ARG A 209 5.01 -13.99 -20.27
N ARG A 210 4.33 -13.11 -21.02
CA ARG A 210 3.17 -13.52 -21.82
C ARG A 210 3.57 -14.19 -23.14
N PRO A 211 2.80 -15.17 -23.64
CA PRO A 211 2.90 -15.61 -25.02
C PRO A 211 2.32 -14.53 -25.96
N GLY A 212 3.01 -14.27 -27.07
CA GLY A 212 2.62 -13.29 -28.09
C GLY A 212 1.53 -13.76 -29.05
#